data_AF-A0A8T4VSM3-F1
#
_entry.id   AF-A0A8T4VSM3-F1
#
_cell.length_a   1.000
_cell.length_b   1.000
_cell.length_c   1.000
_cell.angle_alpha   90.00
_cell.angle_beta   90.00
_cell.angle_gamma   90.00
#
_symmetry.space_group_name_H-M   'P 1'
#
loop_
_entity.id
_entity.type
_entity.pdbx_description
1 polymer ?
#
loop_
_entity_poly.entity_id
_entity_poly.type
_entity_poly.pdbx_seq_one_letter_code
_entity_poly.pdbx_strand_id
1 'polypeptide(L)'
;IDKMSLFIGLCRAGGIPGRYRLYSPTGVQALYDIYLSADPLVQRWFDALGFFILHGSAEVYIDGEWVISDVSADFYHAPSARIPVPHFGEDPADTWIKPARGIMQKEGLPLGLKLIGSLPFILFGGTGRAINASVKANLEEGQRLLEDTTLEEYDRKIRETYTPKWIESAQKATRVLDEL
;
A
#
# COMPACT_ATOMS: atom_id res chain seq x y z
N ILE A 1 5.17 2.26 -6.36
CA ILE A 1 4.77 2.98 -7.60
C ILE A 1 5.29 2.28 -8.84
N ASP A 2 6.58 1.92 -8.91
CA ASP A 2 7.18 1.31 -10.11
C ASP A 2 6.52 0.00 -10.57
N LYS A 3 6.26 -0.95 -9.65
CA LYS A 3 5.60 -2.23 -9.97
C LYS A 3 4.18 -2.09 -10.52
N MET A 4 3.42 -1.13 -9.99
CA MET A 4 2.07 -0.84 -10.47
C MET A 4 2.06 -0.30 -11.89
N SER A 5 2.95 0.66 -12.17
CA SER A 5 3.12 1.19 -13.52
C SER A 5 3.56 0.10 -14.50
N LEU A 6 4.46 -0.79 -14.08
CA LEU A 6 4.91 -1.94 -14.88
C LEU A 6 3.75 -2.91 -15.16
N PHE A 7 3.00 -3.32 -14.13
CA PHE A 7 1.84 -4.22 -14.28
C PHE A 7 0.79 -3.64 -15.24
N ILE A 8 0.40 -2.38 -15.07
CA ILE A 8 -0.54 -1.69 -15.96
C ILE A 8 0.01 -1.62 -17.38
N GLY A 9 1.30 -1.32 -17.53
CA GLY A 9 1.97 -1.27 -18.83
C GLY A 9 1.94 -2.61 -19.57
N LEU A 10 2.24 -3.71 -18.87
CA LEU A 10 2.19 -5.06 -19.42
C LEU A 10 0.78 -5.46 -19.85
N CYS A 11 -0.23 -5.18 -19.03
CA CYS A 11 -1.64 -5.44 -19.37
C CYS A 11 -2.03 -4.70 -20.65
N ARG A 12 -1.72 -3.41 -20.73
CA ARG A 12 -2.03 -2.57 -21.90
C ARG A 12 -1.31 -3.04 -23.16
N ALA A 13 -0.05 -3.45 -23.04
CA ALA A 13 0.69 -4.01 -24.17
C ALA A 13 0.05 -5.31 -24.68
N GLY A 14 -0.59 -6.08 -23.80
CA GLY A 14 -1.40 -7.27 -24.14
C GLY A 14 -2.82 -6.98 -24.59
N GLY A 15 -3.22 -5.71 -24.76
CA GLY A 15 -4.58 -5.32 -25.15
C GLY A 15 -5.60 -5.31 -24.02
N ILE A 16 -5.18 -5.48 -22.77
CA ILE A 16 -6.04 -5.42 -21.58
C ILE A 16 -6.02 -3.98 -21.04
N PRO A 17 -7.17 -3.26 -21.00
CA PRO A 17 -7.23 -1.95 -20.39
C PRO A 17 -6.83 -2.03 -18.91
N GLY A 18 -5.89 -1.18 -18.50
CA GLY A 18 -5.48 -1.06 -17.10
C GLY A 18 -5.52 0.39 -16.66
N ARG A 19 -5.76 0.67 -15.38
CA ARG A 19 -5.77 2.02 -14.80
C ARG A 19 -5.29 2.01 -13.35
N TYR A 20 -4.90 3.18 -12.87
CA TYR A 20 -4.52 3.41 -11.48
C TYR A 20 -5.78 3.61 -10.63
N ARG A 21 -5.82 2.93 -9.47
CA ARG A 21 -6.79 3.15 -8.38
C ARG A 21 -6.02 3.75 -7.21
N LEU A 22 -6.14 5.05 -7.02
CA LEU A 22 -5.39 5.82 -6.01
C LEU A 22 -6.32 6.31 -4.90
N TYR A 23 -5.87 6.22 -3.67
CA TYR A 23 -6.65 6.71 -2.52
C TYR A 23 -5.76 7.07 -1.33
N SER A 24 -6.27 7.95 -0.48
CA SER A 24 -5.69 8.16 0.86
C SER A 24 -6.06 6.95 1.72
N PRO A 25 -5.10 6.19 2.25
CA PRO A 25 -5.40 4.96 2.94
C PRO A 25 -5.68 5.16 4.43
N THR A 26 -6.60 4.36 4.95
CA THR A 26 -6.65 3.96 6.36
C THR A 26 -6.06 2.55 6.44
N GLY A 27 -4.90 2.41 7.06
CA GLY A 27 -4.21 1.13 7.21
C GLY A 27 -4.54 0.42 8.51
N VAL A 28 -4.22 -0.88 8.57
CA VAL A 28 -4.14 -1.62 9.84
C VAL A 28 -2.92 -1.18 10.66
N GLN A 29 -2.94 -1.43 11.97
CA GLN A 29 -1.86 -1.04 12.88
C GLN A 29 -0.47 -1.52 12.43
N ALA A 30 -0.38 -2.71 11.86
CA ALA A 30 0.90 -3.24 11.38
C ALA A 30 1.56 -2.32 10.34
N LEU A 31 0.79 -1.64 9.48
CA LEU A 31 1.35 -0.67 8.52
C LEU A 31 1.83 0.61 9.19
N TYR A 32 1.12 1.04 10.23
CA TYR A 32 1.56 2.17 11.03
C TYR A 32 2.91 1.86 11.69
N ASP A 33 3.05 0.66 12.24
CA ASP A 33 4.26 0.26 12.96
C ASP A 33 5.48 0.16 12.02
N ILE A 34 5.26 -0.33 10.79
CA ILE A 34 6.33 -0.50 9.80
C ILE A 34 6.78 0.86 9.22
N TYR A 35 5.83 1.71 8.82
CA TYR A 35 6.12 2.88 7.99
C TYR A 35 6.10 4.21 8.74
N LEU A 36 5.28 4.34 9.79
CA LEU A 36 4.99 5.61 10.45
C LEU A 36 5.73 5.77 11.78
N SER A 37 5.77 4.75 12.64
CA SER A 37 6.49 4.81 13.92
C SER A 37 8.02 4.68 13.78
N ALA A 38 8.52 4.39 12.59
CA ALA A 38 9.95 4.27 12.33
C ALA A 38 10.71 5.62 12.47
N ASP A 39 10.02 6.76 12.29
CA ASP A 39 10.61 8.09 12.43
C ASP A 39 9.61 9.10 13.04
N PRO A 40 9.93 9.78 14.15
CA PRO A 40 9.07 10.80 14.74
C PRO A 40 8.73 11.99 13.81
N LEU A 41 9.58 12.33 12.85
CA LEU A 41 9.31 13.38 11.87
C LEU A 41 8.24 12.95 10.85
N VAL A 42 8.25 11.67 10.47
CA VAL A 42 7.21 11.06 9.62
C VAL A 42 5.88 11.04 10.36
N GLN A 43 5.91 10.63 11.62
CA GLN A 43 4.73 10.64 12.47
C GLN A 43 4.14 12.05 12.57
N ARG A 44 4.97 13.06 12.85
CA ARG A 44 4.51 14.47 12.90
C ARG A 44 3.99 14.98 11.56
N TRP A 45 4.63 14.61 10.45
CA TRP A 45 4.17 14.96 9.10
C TRP A 45 2.79 14.34 8.82
N PHE A 46 2.63 13.07 9.14
CA PHE A 46 1.36 12.37 9.02
C PHE A 46 0.27 12.96 9.92
N ASP A 47 0.58 13.28 11.18
CA ASP A 47 -0.36 13.92 12.10
C ASP A 47 -0.79 15.32 11.63
N ALA A 48 0.12 16.04 10.95
CA ALA A 48 -0.11 17.38 10.43
C ALA A 48 -0.90 17.40 9.12
N LEU A 49 -0.54 16.56 8.15
CA LEU A 49 -1.16 16.55 6.81
C LEU A 49 -2.29 15.53 6.68
N GLY A 50 -2.38 14.57 7.60
CA GLY A 50 -3.35 13.47 7.61
C GLY A 50 -3.09 12.39 6.55
N PHE A 51 -2.02 12.52 5.76
CA PHE A 51 -1.58 11.53 4.77
C PHE A 51 -0.06 11.46 4.79
N PHE A 52 0.46 10.24 4.66
CA PHE A 52 1.90 10.02 4.50
C PHE A 52 2.18 9.53 3.08
N ILE A 53 1.41 8.55 2.62
CA ILE A 53 1.59 7.90 1.33
C ILE A 53 0.21 7.65 0.76
N LEU A 54 -0.04 8.14 -0.46
CA LEU A 54 -1.18 7.67 -1.25
C LEU A 54 -0.96 6.20 -1.55
N HIS A 55 -1.94 5.36 -1.21
CA HIS A 55 -1.93 3.98 -1.66
C HIS A 55 -2.42 3.91 -3.10
N GLY A 56 -1.86 2.98 -3.85
CA GLY A 56 -2.25 2.73 -5.21
C GLY A 56 -2.37 1.23 -5.46
N SER A 57 -3.52 0.82 -5.98
CA SER A 57 -3.72 -0.49 -6.59
C SER A 57 -3.89 -0.31 -8.11
N ALA A 58 -3.65 -1.38 -8.87
CA ALA A 58 -4.05 -1.40 -10.27
C ALA A 58 -5.49 -1.92 -10.41
N GLU A 59 -6.20 -1.44 -11.42
CA GLU A 59 -7.45 -2.04 -11.90
C GLU A 59 -7.23 -2.45 -13.37
N VAL A 60 -7.66 -3.64 -13.74
CA VAL A 60 -7.61 -4.15 -15.13
C VAL A 60 -8.98 -4.61 -15.58
N TYR A 61 -9.32 -4.38 -16.85
CA TYR A 61 -10.64 -4.68 -17.38
C TYR A 61 -10.66 -6.07 -18.02
N ILE A 62 -11.33 -7.03 -17.37
CA ILE A 62 -11.40 -8.43 -17.78
C ILE A 62 -12.88 -8.84 -17.74
N ASP A 63 -13.34 -9.52 -18.79
CA ASP A 63 -14.71 -10.06 -18.89
C ASP A 63 -15.85 -9.08 -18.58
N GLY A 64 -15.64 -7.79 -18.91
CA GLY A 64 -16.63 -6.74 -18.71
C GLY A 64 -16.57 -6.04 -17.34
N GLU A 65 -15.59 -6.38 -16.50
CA GLU A 65 -15.47 -5.86 -15.14
C GLU A 65 -14.06 -5.33 -14.83
N TRP A 66 -13.98 -4.36 -13.92
CA TRP A 66 -12.71 -3.86 -13.41
C TRP A 66 -12.27 -4.71 -12.23
N VAL A 67 -11.19 -5.49 -12.43
CA VAL A 67 -10.61 -6.39 -11.45
C VAL A 67 -9.42 -5.70 -10.76
N ILE A 68 -9.42 -5.72 -9.42
CA ILE A 68 -8.38 -5.06 -8.62
C ILE A 68 -7.14 -5.95 -8.53
N SER A 69 -5.96 -5.33 -8.57
CA SER A 69 -4.68 -5.98 -8.33
C SER A 69 -3.80 -5.10 -7.46
N ASP A 70 -3.59 -5.50 -6.21
CA ASP A 70 -2.66 -4.82 -5.33
C ASP A 70 -1.23 -5.35 -5.56
N VAL A 71 -0.48 -4.63 -6.38
CA VAL A 71 0.92 -4.93 -6.72
C VAL A 71 1.90 -3.99 -6.00
N SER A 72 1.41 -3.24 -5.01
CA SER A 72 2.18 -2.17 -4.37
C SER A 72 3.16 -2.67 -3.32
N ALA A 73 2.92 -3.85 -2.75
CA ALA A 73 3.64 -4.43 -1.62
C ALA A 73 4.47 -5.66 -2.03
N ASP A 74 5.72 -5.74 -1.57
CA ASP A 74 6.44 -7.00 -1.50
C ASP A 74 5.88 -7.82 -0.34
N PHE A 75 4.86 -8.65 -0.57
CA PHE A 75 4.12 -9.34 0.49
C PHE A 75 4.92 -10.29 1.39
N TYR A 76 6.25 -10.36 1.25
CA TYR A 76 7.13 -10.94 2.25
C TYR A 76 7.09 -10.23 3.61
N HIS A 77 6.58 -8.99 3.73
CA HIS A 77 6.29 -8.40 5.04
C HIS A 77 4.94 -8.85 5.63
N ALA A 78 4.08 -9.52 4.85
CA ALA A 78 2.78 -9.98 5.33
C ALA A 78 2.89 -10.95 6.52
N PRO A 79 3.82 -11.94 6.52
CA PRO A 79 4.06 -12.79 7.69
C PRO A 79 4.49 -12.03 8.95
N SER A 80 5.43 -11.09 8.82
CA SER A 80 5.87 -10.23 9.94
C SER A 80 4.70 -9.42 10.51
N ALA A 81 3.87 -8.87 9.61
CA ALA A 81 2.68 -8.09 9.95
C ALA A 81 1.46 -8.93 10.36
N ARG A 82 1.54 -10.27 10.24
CA ARG A 82 0.43 -11.21 10.46
C ARG A 82 -0.85 -10.84 9.70
N ILE A 83 -0.69 -10.41 8.45
CA ILE A 83 -1.79 -10.09 7.54
C ILE A 83 -1.86 -11.11 6.39
N PRO A 84 -3.04 -11.36 5.80
CA PRO A 84 -3.16 -12.13 4.57
C PRO A 84 -2.45 -11.45 3.40
N VAL A 85 -2.11 -12.25 2.39
CA VAL A 85 -1.56 -11.79 1.12
C VAL A 85 -2.72 -11.52 0.16
N PRO A 86 -2.96 -10.28 -0.28
CA PRO A 86 -3.98 -9.97 -1.27
C PRO A 86 -3.76 -10.74 -2.57
N HIS A 87 -4.82 -11.38 -3.06
CA HIS A 87 -4.83 -12.04 -4.37
C HIS A 87 -5.38 -11.13 -5.46
N PHE A 88 -5.09 -11.49 -6.71
CA PHE A 88 -5.70 -10.85 -7.87
C PHE A 88 -7.23 -10.97 -7.81
N GLY A 89 -7.93 -9.84 -7.92
CA GLY A 89 -9.38 -9.73 -7.80
C GLY A 89 -9.89 -9.47 -6.38
N GLU A 90 -9.05 -9.55 -5.35
CA GLU A 90 -9.44 -9.16 -3.99
C GLU A 90 -9.30 -7.65 -3.79
N ASP A 91 -10.22 -7.03 -3.02
CA ASP A 91 -10.02 -5.66 -2.57
C ASP A 91 -9.07 -5.68 -1.35
N PRO A 92 -7.93 -4.96 -1.41
CA PRO A 92 -7.04 -4.83 -0.25
C PRO A 92 -7.72 -4.21 0.99
N ALA A 93 -8.89 -3.57 0.82
CA ALA A 93 -9.74 -3.08 1.90
C ALA A 93 -10.27 -4.18 2.82
N ASP A 94 -10.35 -5.43 2.35
CA ASP A 94 -10.79 -6.57 3.17
C ASP A 94 -9.65 -7.17 3.99
N THR A 95 -8.40 -6.84 3.64
CA THR A 95 -7.21 -7.50 4.19
C THR A 95 -6.33 -6.55 5.00
N TRP A 96 -5.93 -5.38 4.51
CA TRP A 96 -4.89 -4.61 5.20
C TRP A 96 -4.97 -3.10 5.04
N ILE A 97 -5.63 -2.60 3.98
CA ILE A 97 -5.61 -1.17 3.67
C ILE A 97 -6.88 -0.77 2.93
N LYS A 98 -7.63 0.20 3.47
CA LYS A 98 -8.89 0.65 2.87
C LYS A 98 -8.86 2.15 2.55
N PRO A 99 -9.63 2.63 1.58
CA PRO A 99 -9.77 4.07 1.34
C PRO A 99 -10.33 4.78 2.58
N ALA A 100 -9.65 5.83 3.04
CA ALA A 100 -10.15 6.72 4.08
C ALA A 100 -11.37 7.50 3.59
N ARG A 101 -11.31 7.99 2.34
CA ARG A 101 -12.44 8.54 1.58
C ARG A 101 -12.05 8.71 0.12
N GLY A 102 -13.03 8.49 -0.76
CA GLY A 102 -12.89 8.62 -2.22
C GLY A 102 -11.94 7.60 -2.83
N ILE A 103 -12.12 7.35 -4.13
CA ILE A 103 -11.19 6.56 -4.93
C ILE A 103 -10.99 7.34 -6.24
N MET A 104 -9.73 7.61 -6.56
CA MET A 104 -9.35 8.27 -7.80
C MET A 104 -8.94 7.23 -8.83
N GLN A 105 -9.66 7.16 -9.94
CA GLN A 105 -9.35 6.29 -11.07
C GLN A 105 -8.73 7.11 -12.19
N LYS A 106 -7.50 6.77 -12.61
CA LYS A 106 -6.78 7.51 -13.66
C LYS A 106 -6.08 6.55 -14.60
N GLU A 107 -6.07 6.88 -15.90
CA GLU A 107 -5.29 6.13 -16.89
C GLU A 107 -3.79 6.47 -16.86
N GLY A 108 -3.41 7.58 -16.23
CA GLY A 108 -2.02 7.97 -16.04
C GLY A 108 -1.79 8.41 -14.60
N LEU A 109 -0.57 8.23 -14.11
CA LEU A 109 -0.16 8.85 -12.86
C LEU A 109 -0.17 10.37 -13.04
N PRO A 110 -0.83 11.14 -12.15
CA PRO A 110 -0.75 12.59 -12.20
C PRO A 110 0.70 13.07 -12.12
N LEU A 111 1.11 13.94 -13.04
CA LEU A 111 2.50 14.41 -13.19
C LEU A 111 3.08 15.03 -11.89
N GLY A 112 2.24 15.60 -11.02
CA GLY A 112 2.65 16.14 -9.72
C GLY A 112 2.75 15.12 -8.58
N LEU A 113 2.18 13.92 -8.74
CA LEU A 113 2.08 12.94 -7.65
C LEU A 113 3.45 12.43 -7.20
N LYS A 114 4.32 12.16 -8.18
CA LYS A 114 5.69 11.70 -7.93
C LYS A 114 6.52 12.76 -7.20
N LEU A 115 6.30 14.03 -7.52
CA LEU A 115 6.98 15.15 -6.89
C LEU A 115 6.53 15.32 -5.43
N ILE A 116 5.21 15.29 -5.18
CA ILE A 116 4.66 15.42 -3.82
C ILE A 116 5.10 14.22 -2.96
N GLY A 117 5.06 13.01 -3.51
CA GLY A 117 5.46 11.79 -2.80
C GLY A 117 6.95 11.72 -2.45
N SER A 118 7.82 12.44 -3.17
CA SER A 118 9.26 12.47 -2.89
C SER A 118 9.66 13.55 -1.88
N LEU A 119 8.81 14.55 -1.61
CA LEU A 119 9.13 15.66 -0.71
C LEU A 119 9.59 15.23 0.69
N PRO A 120 8.95 14.28 1.39
CA PRO A 120 9.42 13.87 2.71
C PRO A 120 10.85 13.29 2.68
N PHE A 121 11.19 12.54 1.63
CA PHE A 121 12.53 11.96 1.47
C PHE A 121 13.59 13.01 1.12
N ILE A 122 13.19 14.10 0.45
CA ILE A 122 14.07 15.23 0.15
C ILE A 122 14.27 16.10 1.39
N LEU A 123 13.19 16.41 2.12
CA LEU A 123 13.19 17.31 3.27
C LEU A 123 13.79 16.66 4.52
N PHE A 124 13.63 15.35 4.68
CA PHE A 124 14.05 14.62 5.88
C PHE A 124 15.12 13.57 5.52
N GLY A 125 16.36 14.03 5.32
CA GLY A 125 17.47 13.16 4.90
C GLY A 125 17.82 11.99 5.85
N GLY A 126 17.30 11.97 7.08
CA GLY A 126 17.39 10.84 8.03
C GLY A 126 16.23 9.84 7.93
N THR A 127 15.06 10.32 7.52
CA THR A 127 13.82 9.56 7.45
C THR A 127 13.85 8.43 6.45
N GLY A 128 14.42 8.68 5.27
CA GLY A 128 14.60 7.62 4.28
C GLY A 128 15.40 6.44 4.85
N ARG A 129 16.42 6.69 5.68
CA ARG A 129 17.21 5.62 6.30
C ARG A 129 16.42 4.85 7.36
N ALA A 130 15.68 5.55 8.22
CA ALA A 130 14.89 4.91 9.28
C ALA A 130 13.78 4.02 8.68
N ILE A 131 13.04 4.53 7.70
CA ILE A 131 12.01 3.76 6.99
C ILE A 131 12.65 2.56 6.28
N ASN A 132 13.74 2.77 5.54
CA ASN A 132 14.40 1.68 4.83
C ASN A 132 14.90 0.59 5.78
N ALA A 133 15.42 0.97 6.96
CA ALA A 133 15.86 0.02 7.98
C ALA A 133 14.67 -0.77 8.55
N SER A 134 13.56 -0.11 8.85
CA SER A 134 12.33 -0.75 9.32
C SER A 134 11.74 -1.73 8.30
N VAL A 135 11.65 -1.31 7.03
CA VAL A 135 11.17 -2.15 5.92
C VAL A 135 12.09 -3.36 5.73
N LYS A 136 13.41 -3.16 5.76
CA LYS A 136 14.38 -4.24 5.63
C LYS A 136 14.28 -5.24 6.79
N ALA A 137 14.17 -4.77 8.03
CA ALA A 137 14.00 -5.64 9.19
C ALA A 137 12.72 -6.47 9.10
N ASN A 138 11.61 -5.86 8.64
CA ASN A 138 10.35 -6.58 8.43
C ASN A 138 10.43 -7.60 7.30
N LEU A 139 11.16 -7.29 6.22
CA LEU A 139 11.41 -8.23 5.15
C LEU A 139 12.21 -9.44 5.64
N GLU A 140 13.31 -9.21 6.37
CA GLU A 140 14.14 -10.27 6.92
C GLU A 140 13.36 -11.15 7.90
N GLU A 141 12.55 -10.56 8.76
CA GLU A 141 11.70 -11.31 9.68
C GLU A 141 10.63 -12.13 8.95
N GLY A 142 9.98 -11.53 7.96
CA GLY A 142 9.00 -12.25 7.14
C GLY A 142 9.62 -13.41 6.35
N GLN A 143 10.85 -13.27 5.87
CA GLN A 143 11.60 -14.36 5.25
C GLN A 143 11.92 -15.48 6.25
N ARG A 144 12.34 -15.15 7.48
CA ARG A 144 12.58 -16.15 8.54
C ARG A 144 11.32 -16.93 8.88
N LEU A 145 10.18 -16.25 9.00
CA LEU A 145 8.89 -16.89 9.26
C LEU A 145 8.44 -17.85 8.14
N LEU A 146 9.00 -17.70 6.94
CA LEU A 146 8.77 -18.56 5.78
C LEU A 146 9.88 -19.60 5.57
N GLU A 147 10.84 -19.77 6.48
CA GLU A 147 11.88 -20.79 6.34
C GLU A 147 11.31 -22.22 6.35
N ASP A 148 10.27 -22.45 7.18
CA ASP A 148 9.65 -23.76 7.40
C ASP A 148 8.28 -23.92 6.72
N THR A 149 7.84 -22.95 5.91
CA THR A 149 6.52 -22.94 5.26
C THR A 149 6.56 -22.17 3.94
N THR A 150 5.55 -22.33 3.09
CA THR A 150 5.40 -21.46 1.90
C THR A 150 4.52 -20.24 2.20
N LEU A 151 4.58 -19.24 1.33
CA LEU A 151 3.73 -18.04 1.43
C LEU A 151 2.25 -18.40 1.30
N GLU A 152 1.91 -19.35 0.42
CA GLU A 152 0.55 -19.84 0.22
C GLU A 152 0.02 -20.60 1.46
N GLU A 153 0.88 -21.41 2.08
CA GLU A 153 0.53 -22.15 3.30
C GLU A 153 0.33 -21.19 4.48
N TYR A 154 1.18 -20.16 4.59
CA TYR A 154 0.99 -19.05 5.53
C TYR A 154 -0.33 -18.32 5.29
N ASP A 155 -0.59 -17.92 4.05
CA ASP A 155 -1.78 -17.15 3.68
C ASP A 155 -3.07 -17.93 3.97
N ARG A 156 -3.09 -19.22 3.65
CA ARG A 156 -4.23 -20.10 3.98
C ARG A 156 -4.51 -20.12 5.48
N LYS A 157 -3.47 -20.33 6.30
CA LYS A 157 -3.61 -20.42 7.77
C LYS A 157 -4.04 -19.10 8.40
N ILE A 158 -3.46 -17.97 7.99
CA ILE A 158 -3.79 -16.69 8.62
C ILE A 158 -5.23 -16.29 8.31
N ARG A 159 -5.73 -16.56 7.09
CA ARG A 159 -7.11 -16.26 6.69
C ARG A 159 -8.18 -16.94 7.55
N GLU A 160 -7.88 -18.08 8.18
CA GLU A 160 -8.82 -18.77 9.08
C GLU A 160 -9.08 -17.97 10.38
N THR A 161 -8.14 -17.12 10.78
CA THR A 161 -8.17 -16.42 12.07
C THR A 161 -8.07 -14.90 11.96
N TYR A 162 -7.78 -14.40 10.76
CA TYR A 162 -7.52 -12.98 10.54
C TYR A 162 -8.79 -12.15 10.69
N THR A 163 -8.67 -11.04 11.40
CA THR A 163 -9.70 -9.99 11.42
C THR A 163 -8.98 -8.63 11.43
N PRO A 164 -9.19 -7.78 10.40
CA PRO A 164 -8.45 -6.54 10.28
C PRO A 164 -8.80 -5.57 11.43
N LYS A 165 -7.77 -5.05 12.08
CA LYS A 165 -7.88 -4.02 13.12
C LYS A 165 -7.47 -2.67 12.54
N TRP A 166 -8.47 -1.86 12.20
CA TRP A 166 -8.29 -0.54 11.60
C TRP A 166 -7.86 0.50 12.64
N ILE A 167 -6.89 1.34 12.30
CA ILE A 167 -6.66 2.59 13.02
C ILE A 167 -7.34 3.72 12.24
N GLU A 168 -8.17 4.52 12.90
CA GLU A 168 -8.65 5.79 12.32
C GLU A 168 -7.53 6.83 12.33
N SER A 169 -6.68 6.81 11.31
CA SER A 169 -5.50 7.68 11.24
C SER A 169 -5.55 8.71 10.10
N ALA A 170 -6.51 8.60 9.15
CA ALA A 170 -6.45 9.32 7.87
C ALA A 170 -7.61 10.30 7.56
N GLN A 171 -8.47 10.64 8.54
CA GLN A 171 -9.64 11.52 8.27
C GLN A 171 -9.28 12.95 7.85
N LYS A 172 -8.10 13.47 8.20
CA LYS A 172 -7.70 14.88 7.94
C LYS A 172 -7.22 15.14 6.51
N ALA A 173 -6.51 14.20 5.86
CA ALA A 173 -5.98 14.40 4.52
C ALA A 173 -7.03 14.49 3.43
N THR A 174 -8.18 13.84 3.65
CA THR A 174 -9.14 13.63 2.60
C THR A 174 -9.99 14.85 2.27
N ARG A 175 -9.74 16.00 2.91
CA ARG A 175 -10.28 17.29 2.46
C ARG A 175 -9.46 17.89 1.31
N VAL A 176 -8.15 17.64 1.27
CA VAL A 176 -7.25 18.28 0.29
C VAL A 176 -7.32 17.61 -1.09
N LEU A 177 -7.65 16.32 -1.16
CA LEU A 177 -7.77 15.59 -2.43
C LEU A 177 -9.08 15.87 -3.18
N ASP A 178 -10.11 16.36 -2.50
CA ASP A 178 -11.38 16.75 -3.15
C ASP A 178 -11.29 18.11 -3.87
N GLU A 179 -10.27 18.91 -3.53
CA GLU A 179 -10.06 20.27 -4.04
C GLU A 179 -9.03 20.32 -5.20
N LEU A 180 -8.55 19.15 -5.67
CA LEU A 180 -7.59 18.98 -6.78
C LEU A 180 -8.19 18.17 -7.94
#